data_AF-A0A1G7KHJ7-F1
#
_entry.id   AF-A0A1G7KHJ7-F1
#
_cell.length_a   1.000
_cell.length_b   1.000
_cell.length_c   1.000
_cell.angle_alpha   90.00
_cell.angle_beta   90.00
_cell.angle_gamma   90.00
#
_symmetry.space_group_name_H-M   'P 1'
#
loop_
_entity.id
_entity.type
_entity.pdbx_description
1 polymer ?
#
loop_
_entity_poly.entity_id
_entity_poly.type
_entity_poly.pdbx_seq_one_letter_code
_entity_poly.pdbx_strand_id
1 'polypeptide(L)'
;MKNKMKVTIATLCSILLLGSMSAAVQAASSQSINSITLKTAAAKAPTDAEKKKMFEAEKKKIFQIKKNPGDFYVLYVSDKKLNGGSEFLYSSEFPKFTKYEDYKNWTAKLKGAVIQEPEGMPEGYKFVNGVIQNPYTQFNAQVKAEAKGKVVYSKKIEWDEAGMIRLEYANGKNKLVLSLRKIENGVEKKAKEGFQYESADEKAKENAKQPKNEILPDINNSLSWTEKGVSCTISTNPENPLTKEEMIKLAKTMIKK
;
A
#
# COMPACT_ATOMS: atom_id res chain seq x y z
N MET A 1 24.68 22.98 54.62
CA MET A 1 25.58 22.91 53.44
C MET A 1 25.32 21.57 52.76
N LYS A 2 24.43 21.45 51.77
CA LYS A 2 24.61 21.69 50.32
C LYS A 2 25.94 21.14 49.77
N ASN A 3 25.96 19.88 49.33
CA ASN A 3 26.90 19.39 48.34
C ASN A 3 26.12 18.81 47.14
N LYS A 4 25.99 19.63 46.10
CA LYS A 4 25.47 19.24 44.79
C LYS A 4 26.63 18.63 43.99
N MET A 5 26.57 17.34 43.71
CA MET A 5 27.48 16.70 42.76
C MET A 5 27.03 17.10 41.34
N LYS A 6 27.88 17.86 40.63
CA LYS A 6 27.66 18.24 39.23
C LYS A 6 28.03 17.05 38.35
N VAL A 7 27.05 16.40 37.73
CA VAL A 7 27.28 15.47 36.62
C VAL A 7 27.49 16.32 35.37
N THR A 8 28.73 16.35 34.88
CA THR A 8 29.08 16.96 33.60
C THR A 8 28.60 16.04 32.48
N ILE A 9 27.46 16.37 31.88
CA ILE A 9 27.00 15.73 30.64
C ILE A 9 27.82 16.36 29.50
N ALA A 10 28.76 15.59 28.96
CA ALA A 10 29.42 15.95 27.70
C ALA A 10 28.34 15.98 26.60
N THR A 11 28.03 17.19 26.13
CA THR A 11 27.10 17.42 25.03
C THR A 11 27.76 16.88 23.76
N LEU A 12 27.37 15.67 23.34
CA LEU A 12 27.70 15.17 22.01
C LEU A 12 27.03 16.11 20.99
N CYS A 13 27.86 16.92 20.34
CA CYS A 13 27.48 17.76 19.21
C CYS A 13 26.73 16.91 18.18
N SER A 14 25.41 17.11 18.13
CA SER A 14 24.60 16.65 17.03
C SER A 14 25.06 17.41 15.79
N ILE A 15 25.65 16.69 14.85
CA ILE A 15 25.88 17.20 13.49
C ILE A 15 24.52 17.71 12.99
N LEU A 16 24.41 19.02 12.86
CA LEU A 16 23.33 19.72 12.16
C LEU A 16 23.31 19.20 10.73
N LEU A 17 22.54 18.14 10.48
CA LEU A 17 22.09 17.80 9.14
C LEU A 17 21.17 18.94 8.71
N LEU A 18 21.67 19.72 7.74
CA LEU A 18 21.03 20.82 7.03
C LEU A 18 19.56 20.50 6.73
N GLY A 19 18.69 20.90 7.65
CA GLY A 19 17.25 20.89 7.51
C GLY A 19 16.79 22.20 6.90
N SER A 20 16.13 22.08 5.75
CA SER A 20 15.08 22.98 5.23
C SER A 20 15.42 24.47 5.06
N MET A 21 15.58 24.90 3.80
CA MET A 21 15.16 26.23 3.38
C MET A 21 14.15 26.10 2.24
N SER A 22 12.88 26.20 2.60
CA SER A 22 11.79 26.54 1.69
C SER A 22 12.00 27.97 1.20
N ALA A 23 12.07 28.16 -0.11
CA ALA A 23 12.06 29.49 -0.72
C ALA A 23 10.68 30.12 -0.49
N ALA A 24 10.59 31.01 0.50
CA ALA A 24 9.46 31.92 0.66
C ALA A 24 9.64 33.06 -0.36
N VAL A 25 8.83 33.05 -1.41
CA VAL A 25 8.64 34.22 -2.28
C VAL A 25 7.66 35.12 -1.55
N GLN A 26 8.14 36.25 -1.00
CA GLN A 26 7.28 37.27 -0.43
C GLN A 26 7.40 38.53 -1.28
N ALA A 27 6.25 38.97 -1.79
CA ALA A 27 6.08 40.19 -2.57
C ALA A 27 6.43 41.43 -1.73
N ALA A 28 6.99 42.42 -2.42
CA ALA A 28 7.57 43.63 -1.84
C ALA A 28 6.56 44.52 -1.09
N SER A 29 7.05 45.18 -0.03
CA SER A 29 6.70 46.57 0.24
C SER A 29 7.94 47.32 0.74
N SER A 30 8.03 48.57 0.29
CA SER A 30 9.19 49.44 0.24
C SER A 30 9.56 50.00 1.60
N GLN A 31 10.84 49.96 1.99
CA GLN A 31 11.53 51.07 2.67
C GLN A 31 13.04 50.78 2.80
N SER A 32 13.82 51.79 2.46
CA SER A 32 15.28 51.80 2.33
C SER A 32 16.00 51.83 3.68
N ILE A 33 16.79 50.82 4.00
CA ILE A 33 17.90 50.89 4.97
C ILE A 33 19.05 50.02 4.46
N ASN A 34 20.20 50.66 4.26
CA ASN A 34 21.57 50.13 4.08
C ASN A 34 21.70 48.68 3.59
N SER A 35 22.04 48.55 2.31
CA SER A 35 22.37 47.29 1.64
C SER A 35 23.67 46.68 2.18
N ILE A 36 23.60 46.01 3.34
CA ILE A 36 24.44 44.84 3.57
C ILE A 36 23.84 43.76 2.68
N THR A 37 24.36 43.67 1.47
CA THR A 37 24.07 42.58 0.54
C THR A 37 24.60 41.30 1.16
N LEU A 38 23.79 40.66 2.01
CA LEU A 38 23.92 39.23 2.30
C LEU A 38 23.74 38.54 0.95
N LYS A 39 24.87 38.33 0.25
CA LYS A 39 24.97 37.36 -0.84
C LYS A 39 24.68 36.01 -0.21
N THR A 40 23.40 35.66 -0.12
CA THR A 40 22.97 34.29 0.09
C THR A 40 23.52 33.54 -1.11
N ALA A 41 24.69 32.91 -0.94
CA ALA A 41 25.25 32.04 -1.95
C ALA A 41 24.16 31.00 -2.25
N ALA A 42 23.61 31.04 -3.46
CA ALA A 42 22.65 30.03 -3.89
C ALA A 42 23.33 28.67 -3.69
N ALA A 43 22.76 27.85 -2.80
CA ALA A 43 23.31 26.53 -2.53
C ALA A 43 23.42 25.78 -3.87
N LYS A 44 24.64 25.32 -4.19
CA LYS A 44 24.90 24.61 -5.43
C LYS A 44 24.00 23.37 -5.47
N ALA A 45 23.33 23.16 -6.61
CA ALA A 45 22.51 21.97 -6.80
C ALA A 45 23.35 20.69 -6.59
N PRO A 46 22.82 19.65 -5.94
CA PRO A 46 23.55 18.41 -5.71
C PRO A 46 24.00 17.75 -7.01
N THR A 47 25.21 17.22 -7.01
CA THR A 47 25.74 16.37 -8.07
C THR A 47 25.02 15.02 -8.13
N ASP A 48 25.10 14.31 -9.25
CA ASP A 48 24.42 13.01 -9.40
C ASP A 48 24.93 11.95 -8.41
N ALA A 49 26.22 12.00 -8.06
CA ALA A 49 26.80 11.16 -7.02
C ALA A 49 26.19 11.45 -5.63
N GLU A 50 26.00 12.73 -5.30
CA GLU A 50 25.35 13.14 -4.04
C GLU A 50 23.88 12.73 -4.02
N LYS A 51 23.13 12.92 -5.13
CA LYS A 51 21.73 12.48 -5.23
C LYS A 51 21.60 10.97 -5.04
N LYS A 52 22.49 10.18 -5.66
CA LYS A 52 22.54 8.73 -5.48
C LYS A 52 22.80 8.34 -4.03
N LYS A 53 23.75 9.01 -3.36
CA LYS A 53 24.04 8.76 -1.93
C LYS A 53 22.84 9.11 -1.05
N MET A 54 22.15 10.22 -1.31
CA MET A 54 20.93 10.61 -0.59
C MET A 54 19.82 9.57 -0.78
N PHE A 55 19.61 9.09 -2.01
CA PHE A 55 18.62 8.05 -2.31
C PHE A 55 18.91 6.74 -1.58
N GLU A 56 20.13 6.22 -1.67
CA GLU A 56 20.48 4.96 -0.98
C GLU A 56 20.40 5.10 0.54
N ALA A 57 20.76 6.25 1.11
CA ALA A 57 20.61 6.51 2.54
C ALA A 57 19.13 6.51 2.98
N GLU A 58 18.25 7.21 2.25
CA GLU A 58 16.83 7.29 2.58
C GLU A 58 16.11 5.96 2.34
N LYS A 59 16.48 5.24 1.28
CA LYS A 59 16.04 3.86 1.02
C LYS A 59 16.44 2.95 2.17
N LYS A 60 17.72 2.95 2.56
CA LYS A 60 18.21 2.14 3.69
C LYS A 60 17.42 2.45 4.97
N LYS A 61 17.18 3.73 5.26
CA LYS A 61 16.36 4.16 6.41
C LYS A 61 14.97 3.52 6.39
N ILE A 62 14.19 3.64 5.31
CA ILE A 62 12.82 3.11 5.30
C ILE A 62 12.75 1.57 5.27
N PHE A 63 13.74 0.90 4.68
CA PHE A 63 13.76 -0.57 4.61
C PHE A 63 14.29 -1.23 5.89
N GLN A 64 15.15 -0.56 6.65
CA GLN A 64 15.74 -1.12 7.88
C GLN A 64 14.99 -0.77 9.17
N ILE A 65 14.03 0.16 9.15
CA ILE A 65 13.15 0.38 10.30
C ILE A 65 12.37 -0.90 10.60
N LYS A 66 12.33 -1.30 11.87
CA LYS A 66 11.42 -2.34 12.36
C LYS A 66 9.98 -1.87 12.18
N LYS A 67 9.23 -2.57 11.33
CA LYS A 67 7.85 -2.22 10.98
C LYS A 67 6.86 -2.96 11.84
N ASN A 68 5.79 -2.29 12.23
CA ASN A 68 4.60 -2.91 12.79
C ASN A 68 3.65 -3.32 11.66
N PRO A 69 2.78 -4.32 11.88
CA PRO A 69 1.73 -4.67 10.92
C PRO A 69 0.85 -3.47 10.56
N GLY A 70 0.86 -3.10 9.28
CA GLY A 70 0.17 -1.93 8.73
C GLY A 70 1.07 -0.72 8.44
N ASP A 71 2.32 -0.73 8.89
CA ASP A 71 3.25 0.35 8.57
C ASP A 71 3.51 0.40 7.06
N PHE A 72 3.32 1.59 6.48
CA PHE A 72 3.52 1.86 5.07
C PHE A 72 4.37 3.13 4.91
N TYR A 73 5.45 3.02 4.14
CA TYR A 73 6.33 4.14 3.79
C TYR A 73 6.36 4.35 2.29
N VAL A 74 6.30 5.60 1.88
CA VAL A 74 6.50 6.02 0.49
C VAL A 74 7.75 6.88 0.43
N LEU A 75 8.66 6.53 -0.47
CA LEU A 75 9.83 7.32 -0.82
C LEU A 75 9.63 7.89 -2.23
N TYR A 76 9.77 9.21 -2.34
CA TYR A 76 9.83 9.95 -3.58
C TYR A 76 11.29 10.29 -3.93
N VAL A 77 11.62 10.21 -5.22
CA VAL A 77 12.88 10.70 -5.79
C VAL A 77 12.60 11.61 -6.98
N SER A 78 13.27 12.76 -7.02
CA SER A 78 13.08 13.74 -8.10
C SER A 78 13.66 13.30 -9.44
N ASP A 79 14.70 12.45 -9.41
CA ASP A 79 15.29 11.84 -10.60
C ASP A 79 14.96 10.33 -10.64
N LYS A 80 14.00 9.97 -11.49
CA LYS A 80 13.54 8.58 -11.67
C LYS A 80 14.65 7.62 -12.09
N LYS A 81 15.76 8.10 -12.67
CA LYS A 81 16.91 7.24 -13.04
C LYS A 81 17.55 6.57 -11.82
N LEU A 82 17.43 7.19 -10.64
CA LEU A 82 17.94 6.65 -9.38
C LEU A 82 17.14 5.42 -8.90
N ASN A 83 15.91 5.25 -9.38
CA ASN A 83 14.98 4.21 -8.95
C ASN A 83 14.38 3.45 -10.15
N GLY A 84 15.24 3.07 -11.10
CA GLY A 84 14.86 2.19 -12.22
C GLY A 84 13.75 2.75 -13.13
N GLY A 85 13.58 4.06 -13.19
CA GLY A 85 12.54 4.72 -13.98
C GLY A 85 11.26 5.07 -13.22
N SER A 86 11.13 4.72 -11.94
CA SER A 86 10.01 5.11 -11.08
C SER A 86 10.36 6.30 -10.19
N GLU A 87 9.44 7.26 -10.02
CA GLU A 87 9.57 8.34 -9.03
C GLU A 87 9.34 7.86 -7.59
N PHE A 88 8.70 6.69 -7.41
CA PHE A 88 8.27 6.21 -6.10
C PHE A 88 8.81 4.82 -5.79
N LEU A 89 9.13 4.62 -4.51
CA LEU A 89 9.50 3.34 -3.92
C LEU A 89 8.69 3.14 -2.64
N TYR A 90 8.21 1.92 -2.42
CA TYR A 90 7.29 1.59 -1.33
C TYR A 90 7.94 0.60 -0.37
N SER A 91 7.73 0.79 0.93
CA SER A 91 8.12 -0.18 1.95
C SER A 91 6.96 -0.40 2.91
N SER A 92 6.39 -1.61 2.88
CA SER A 92 5.19 -1.95 3.66
C SER A 92 5.41 -3.22 4.47
N GLU A 93 4.79 -3.29 5.65
CA GLU A 93 4.57 -4.53 6.38
C GLU A 93 3.07 -4.82 6.42
N PHE A 94 2.61 -5.73 5.56
CA PHE A 94 1.18 -6.04 5.46
C PHE A 94 0.70 -6.78 6.71
N PRO A 95 -0.42 -6.36 7.31
CA PRO A 95 -1.11 -7.17 8.31
C PRO A 95 -1.43 -8.55 7.77
N LYS A 96 -0.98 -9.58 8.50
CA LYS A 96 -1.24 -11.00 8.22
C LYS A 96 -1.86 -11.64 9.45
N PHE A 97 -2.82 -12.53 9.24
CA PHE A 97 -3.63 -13.11 10.31
C PHE A 97 -3.76 -14.61 10.11
N THR A 98 -3.55 -15.39 11.18
CA THR A 98 -3.82 -16.83 11.20
C THR A 98 -5.07 -17.19 12.00
N LYS A 99 -5.71 -16.19 12.62
CA LYS A 99 -7.00 -16.30 13.31
C LYS A 99 -7.97 -15.26 12.77
N TYR A 100 -9.22 -15.66 12.56
CA TYR A 100 -10.25 -14.76 12.03
C TYR A 100 -10.56 -13.60 12.99
N GLU A 101 -10.61 -13.86 14.30
CA GLU A 101 -10.88 -12.81 15.30
C GLU A 101 -9.81 -11.70 15.30
N ASP A 102 -8.54 -12.04 15.09
CA ASP A 102 -7.47 -11.03 14.99
C ASP A 102 -7.66 -10.15 13.74
N TYR A 103 -8.04 -10.76 12.62
CA TYR A 103 -8.40 -10.04 11.40
C TYR A 103 -9.60 -9.11 11.61
N LYS A 104 -10.66 -9.62 12.25
CA LYS A 104 -11.89 -8.87 12.55
C LYS A 104 -11.62 -7.67 13.47
N ASN A 105 -10.82 -7.87 14.51
CA ASN A 105 -10.41 -6.79 15.41
C ASN A 105 -9.55 -5.75 14.69
N TRP A 106 -8.64 -6.17 13.81
CA TRP A 106 -7.78 -5.25 13.07
C TRP A 106 -8.59 -4.43 12.06
N THR A 107 -9.53 -5.05 11.35
CA THR A 107 -10.38 -4.38 10.34
C THR A 107 -11.42 -3.46 10.93
N ALA A 108 -11.76 -3.57 12.21
CA ALA A 108 -12.69 -2.66 12.88
C ALA A 108 -12.23 -1.19 12.88
N LYS A 109 -10.92 -0.94 12.67
CA LYS A 109 -10.37 0.42 12.56
C LYS A 109 -10.40 0.99 11.14
N LEU A 110 -10.70 0.15 10.14
CA LEU A 110 -10.74 0.59 8.75
C LEU A 110 -12.08 1.28 8.44
N LYS A 111 -11.99 2.27 7.56
CA LYS A 111 -13.11 2.88 6.87
C LYS A 111 -13.30 2.16 5.52
N GLY A 112 -14.55 2.05 5.09
CA GLY A 112 -14.90 1.41 3.83
C GLY A 112 -15.15 -0.09 3.92
N ALA A 113 -15.30 -0.70 2.75
CA ALA A 113 -15.71 -2.10 2.63
C ALA A 113 -14.62 -3.05 3.15
N VAL A 114 -15.05 -4.00 3.98
CA VAL A 114 -14.21 -5.08 4.50
C VAL A 114 -14.88 -6.42 4.27
N ILE A 115 -14.08 -7.47 4.11
CA ILE A 115 -14.60 -8.84 4.00
C ILE A 115 -14.99 -9.32 5.39
N GLN A 116 -16.20 -9.81 5.56
CA GLN A 116 -16.61 -10.60 6.73
C GLN A 116 -16.70 -12.09 6.36
N GLU A 117 -16.74 -12.95 7.38
CA GLU A 117 -17.05 -14.36 7.16
C GLU A 117 -18.48 -14.43 6.62
N PRO A 118 -18.70 -14.97 5.40
CA PRO A 118 -20.03 -14.99 4.82
C PRO A 118 -20.98 -15.89 5.60
N GLU A 119 -22.24 -15.47 5.70
CA GLU A 119 -23.31 -16.34 6.20
C GLU A 119 -23.48 -17.54 5.26
N GLY A 120 -23.65 -18.73 5.85
CA GLY A 120 -23.81 -19.97 5.08
C GLY A 120 -22.50 -20.56 4.56
N MET A 121 -21.37 -20.22 5.19
CA MET A 121 -20.07 -20.87 4.98
C MET A 121 -20.22 -22.40 5.01
N PRO A 122 -19.87 -23.15 3.94
CA PRO A 122 -20.07 -24.59 3.91
C PRO A 122 -19.32 -25.33 5.03
N GLU A 123 -19.91 -26.43 5.47
CA GLU A 123 -19.40 -27.22 6.58
C GLU A 123 -17.94 -27.65 6.35
N GLY A 124 -17.15 -27.59 7.43
CA GLY A 124 -15.75 -28.01 7.44
C GLY A 124 -14.74 -26.97 6.92
N TYR A 125 -15.18 -25.88 6.28
CA TYR A 125 -14.28 -24.78 5.95
C TYR A 125 -13.84 -24.03 7.20
N LYS A 126 -12.52 -23.85 7.34
CA LYS A 126 -11.91 -23.11 8.45
C LYS A 126 -11.01 -22.01 7.93
N PHE A 127 -10.98 -20.88 8.62
CA PHE A 127 -10.05 -19.80 8.34
C PHE A 127 -8.60 -20.29 8.41
N VAL A 128 -7.81 -19.99 7.37
CA VAL A 128 -6.40 -20.37 7.24
C VAL A 128 -5.50 -19.14 7.37
N ASN A 129 -5.80 -18.10 6.58
CA ASN A 129 -4.94 -16.93 6.50
C ASN A 129 -5.72 -15.70 6.01
N GLY A 130 -5.36 -14.52 6.52
CA GLY A 130 -5.85 -13.23 6.05
C GLY A 130 -4.69 -12.29 5.79
N VAL A 131 -4.76 -11.50 4.72
CA VAL A 131 -3.82 -10.42 4.44
C VAL A 131 -4.56 -9.16 4.02
N ILE A 132 -4.08 -8.01 4.48
CA ILE A 132 -4.58 -6.69 4.09
C ILE A 132 -3.41 -5.91 3.48
N GLN A 133 -3.60 -5.37 2.28
CA GLN A 133 -2.63 -4.48 1.65
C GLN A 133 -3.12 -3.03 1.70
N ASN A 134 -2.19 -2.11 1.93
CA ASN A 134 -2.45 -0.68 1.87
C ASN A 134 -2.76 -0.24 0.42
N PRO A 135 -3.45 0.90 0.21
CA PRO A 135 -3.71 1.42 -1.12
C PRO A 135 -2.48 2.18 -1.63
N TYR A 136 -1.58 1.46 -2.30
CA TYR A 136 -0.23 1.94 -2.65
C TYR A 136 -0.18 3.32 -3.31
N THR A 137 -0.79 3.45 -4.49
CA THR A 137 -0.57 4.60 -5.39
C THR A 137 -1.32 5.86 -4.95
N GLN A 138 -2.30 5.73 -4.04
CA GLN A 138 -3.21 6.81 -3.67
C GLN A 138 -2.53 7.98 -2.97
N PHE A 139 -1.37 7.76 -2.35
CA PHE A 139 -0.64 8.78 -1.61
C PHE A 139 0.48 9.46 -2.42
N ASN A 140 0.70 9.04 -3.67
CA ASN A 140 1.81 9.55 -4.49
C ASN A 140 1.74 11.05 -4.73
N ALA A 141 0.55 11.57 -5.05
CA ALA A 141 0.34 13.00 -5.28
C ALA A 141 0.63 13.82 -4.02
N GLN A 142 0.16 13.35 -2.86
CA GLN A 142 0.45 13.96 -1.56
C GLN A 142 1.95 13.98 -1.26
N VAL A 143 2.61 12.83 -1.37
CA VAL A 143 4.04 12.70 -1.06
C VAL A 143 4.88 13.57 -2.00
N LYS A 144 4.52 13.63 -3.29
CA LYS A 144 5.19 14.48 -4.28
C LYS A 144 5.01 15.98 -3.97
N ALA A 145 3.81 16.39 -3.54
CA ALA A 145 3.56 17.76 -3.12
C ALA A 145 4.40 18.15 -1.90
N GLU A 146 4.48 17.27 -0.89
CA GLU A 146 5.31 17.46 0.32
C GLU A 146 6.82 17.41 0.03
N ALA A 147 7.22 16.79 -1.07
CA ALA A 147 8.60 16.67 -1.52
C ALA A 147 9.10 17.84 -2.37
N LYS A 148 8.27 18.86 -2.65
CA LYS A 148 8.62 19.98 -3.54
C LYS A 148 9.98 20.59 -3.20
N GLY A 149 10.90 20.58 -4.17
CA GLY A 149 12.27 21.10 -4.03
C GLY A 149 13.28 20.15 -3.38
N LYS A 150 12.88 18.93 -2.99
CA LYS A 150 13.76 17.91 -2.41
C LYS A 150 14.19 16.90 -3.48
N VAL A 151 15.44 16.44 -3.39
CA VAL A 151 15.95 15.34 -4.24
C VAL A 151 15.32 14.01 -3.84
N VAL A 152 15.22 13.77 -2.53
CA VAL A 152 14.60 12.59 -1.93
C VAL A 152 13.72 13.01 -0.77
N TYR A 153 12.61 12.30 -0.59
CA TYR A 153 11.71 12.50 0.53
C TYR A 153 11.03 11.19 0.87
N SER A 154 10.92 10.83 2.14
CA SER A 154 10.10 9.70 2.55
C SER A 154 9.19 10.06 3.72
N LYS A 155 8.06 9.36 3.80
CA LYS A 155 7.05 9.56 4.83
C LYS A 155 6.38 8.24 5.19
N LYS A 156 6.09 8.08 6.49
CA LYS A 156 5.14 7.07 6.96
C LYS A 156 3.73 7.52 6.63
N ILE A 157 3.00 6.70 5.92
CA ILE A 157 1.62 6.94 5.53
C ILE A 157 0.69 6.32 6.56
N GLU A 158 -0.20 7.16 7.09
CA GLU A 158 -1.37 6.71 7.83
C GLU A 158 -2.48 6.44 6.81
N TRP A 159 -3.05 5.24 6.86
CA TRP A 159 -4.12 4.81 5.98
C TRP A 159 -5.21 4.11 6.77
N ASP A 160 -6.46 4.39 6.41
CA ASP A 160 -7.64 3.86 7.06
C ASP A 160 -8.54 3.06 6.10
N GLU A 161 -8.21 2.98 4.81
CA GLU A 161 -8.94 2.14 3.85
C GLU A 161 -8.03 1.06 3.25
N ALA A 162 -8.53 -0.16 3.10
CA ALA A 162 -7.75 -1.23 2.46
C ALA A 162 -7.63 -1.02 0.95
N GLY A 163 -6.43 -1.24 0.41
CA GLY A 163 -6.22 -1.38 -1.04
C GLY A 163 -6.62 -2.77 -1.54
N MET A 164 -6.34 -3.80 -0.75
CA MET A 164 -6.80 -5.17 -0.99
C MET A 164 -6.97 -5.92 0.33
N ILE A 165 -7.96 -6.79 0.39
CA ILE A 165 -8.15 -7.79 1.44
C ILE A 165 -8.25 -9.15 0.78
N ARG A 166 -7.56 -10.15 1.34
CA ARG A 166 -7.69 -11.55 0.92
C ARG A 166 -7.76 -12.45 2.13
N LEU A 167 -8.85 -13.23 2.23
CA LEU A 167 -9.05 -14.26 3.24
C LEU A 167 -9.04 -15.64 2.58
N GLU A 168 -8.41 -16.62 3.23
CA GLU A 168 -8.36 -18.02 2.81
C GLU A 168 -9.05 -18.91 3.83
N TYR A 169 -9.89 -19.80 3.33
CA TYR A 169 -10.52 -20.87 4.08
C TYR A 169 -10.19 -22.21 3.41
N ALA A 170 -10.10 -23.27 4.21
CA ALA A 170 -9.87 -24.61 3.68
C ALA A 170 -10.69 -25.68 4.39
N ASN A 171 -11.08 -26.69 3.62
CA ASN A 171 -11.60 -27.97 4.10
C ASN A 171 -10.81 -29.11 3.42
N GLY A 172 -9.82 -29.66 4.11
CA GLY A 172 -8.87 -30.60 3.52
C GLY A 172 -8.12 -30.00 2.34
N LYS A 173 -8.24 -30.60 1.14
CA LYS A 173 -7.64 -30.10 -0.10
C LYS A 173 -8.40 -28.94 -0.74
N ASN A 174 -9.64 -28.71 -0.33
CA ASN A 174 -10.51 -27.72 -0.93
C ASN A 174 -10.24 -26.34 -0.34
N LYS A 175 -9.93 -25.37 -1.21
CA LYS A 175 -9.62 -23.99 -0.84
C LYS A 175 -10.71 -23.06 -1.33
N LEU A 176 -11.06 -22.10 -0.48
CA LEU A 176 -11.94 -20.99 -0.78
C LEU A 176 -11.20 -19.70 -0.45
N VAL A 177 -11.14 -18.79 -1.42
CA VAL A 177 -10.47 -17.50 -1.28
C VAL A 177 -11.48 -16.40 -1.50
N LEU A 178 -11.64 -15.54 -0.49
CA LEU A 178 -12.44 -14.33 -0.58
C LEU A 178 -11.49 -13.16 -0.79
N SER A 179 -11.78 -12.29 -1.74
CA SER A 179 -10.94 -11.13 -2.00
C SER A 179 -11.74 -9.89 -2.38
N LEU A 180 -11.18 -8.75 -2.00
CA LEU A 180 -11.67 -7.43 -2.26
C LEU A 180 -10.48 -6.58 -2.67
N ARG A 181 -10.62 -5.80 -3.75
CA ARG A 181 -9.61 -4.85 -4.21
C ARG A 181 -10.28 -3.52 -4.49
N LYS A 182 -9.70 -2.43 -3.99
CA LYS A 182 -10.14 -1.07 -4.33
C LYS A 182 -9.91 -0.81 -5.81
N ILE A 183 -10.93 -0.31 -6.51
CA ILE A 183 -10.80 0.08 -7.91
C ILE A 183 -10.09 1.43 -7.94
N GLU A 184 -8.99 1.52 -8.69
CA GLU A 184 -8.29 2.78 -8.90
C GLU A 184 -9.06 3.66 -9.89
N ASN A 185 -9.13 4.97 -9.61
CA ASN A 185 -9.80 5.94 -10.47
C ASN A 185 -9.24 5.85 -11.90
N GLY A 186 -10.11 5.68 -12.90
CA GLY A 186 -9.73 5.58 -14.31
C GLY A 186 -9.46 4.16 -14.83
N VAL A 187 -9.51 3.13 -13.97
CA VAL A 187 -9.46 1.70 -14.36
C VAL A 187 -10.85 1.06 -14.27
N GLU A 188 -11.90 1.84 -14.48
CA GLU A 188 -13.25 1.33 -14.71
C GLU A 188 -13.29 0.65 -16.09
N LYS A 189 -12.72 -0.56 -16.18
CA LYS A 189 -13.22 -1.51 -17.18
C LYS A 189 -14.72 -1.56 -16.94
N LYS A 190 -15.54 -1.25 -17.95
CA LYS A 190 -17.01 -1.33 -17.89
C LYS A 190 -17.39 -2.57 -17.08
N ALA A 191 -17.73 -2.37 -15.81
CA ALA A 191 -17.99 -3.48 -14.92
C ALA A 191 -19.24 -4.15 -15.48
N LYS A 192 -19.13 -5.41 -15.91
CA LYS A 192 -20.32 -6.16 -16.29
C LYS A 192 -21.21 -6.21 -15.05
N GLU A 193 -22.45 -5.77 -15.20
CA GLU A 193 -23.40 -5.76 -14.09
C GLU A 193 -23.62 -7.17 -13.55
N GLY A 194 -23.74 -7.28 -12.22
CA GLY A 194 -23.99 -8.55 -11.53
C GLY A 194 -22.78 -9.48 -11.42
N PHE A 195 -23.07 -10.73 -11.04
CA PHE A 195 -22.05 -11.74 -10.78
C PHE A 195 -21.56 -12.39 -12.08
N GLN A 196 -20.24 -12.42 -12.26
CA GLN A 196 -19.56 -13.07 -13.38
C GLN A 196 -18.88 -14.33 -12.88
N TYR A 197 -19.33 -15.50 -13.36
CA TYR A 197 -18.73 -16.80 -13.00
C TYR A 197 -17.92 -17.33 -14.18
N GLU A 198 -16.73 -17.84 -13.88
CA GLU A 198 -15.86 -18.54 -14.81
C GLU A 198 -15.37 -19.83 -14.14
N SER A 199 -15.55 -20.96 -14.81
CA SER A 199 -15.04 -22.26 -14.36
C SER A 199 -13.56 -22.44 -14.68
N ALA A 200 -12.89 -23.32 -13.94
CA ALA A 200 -11.52 -23.74 -14.21
C ALA A 200 -11.36 -24.31 -15.64
N ASP A 201 -12.34 -25.08 -16.11
CA ASP A 201 -12.33 -25.68 -17.45
C ASP A 201 -12.43 -24.64 -18.57
N GLU A 202 -13.28 -23.63 -18.41
CA GLU A 202 -13.40 -22.52 -19.36
C GLU A 202 -12.07 -21.76 -19.46
N LYS A 203 -11.46 -21.45 -18.30
CA LYS A 203 -10.14 -20.80 -18.25
C LYS A 203 -9.05 -21.65 -18.86
N ALA A 204 -9.04 -22.96 -18.58
CA ALA A 204 -8.06 -23.87 -19.18
C ALA A 204 -8.17 -23.89 -20.71
N LYS A 205 -9.40 -23.88 -21.26
CA LYS A 205 -9.64 -23.79 -22.70
C LYS A 205 -9.23 -22.43 -23.28
N GLU A 206 -9.41 -21.34 -22.54
CA GLU A 206 -8.95 -20.01 -22.96
C GLU A 206 -7.43 -19.93 -22.97
N ASN A 207 -6.78 -20.38 -21.89
CA ASN A 207 -5.33 -20.42 -21.75
C ASN A 207 -4.66 -21.28 -22.84
N ALA A 208 -5.31 -22.38 -23.25
CA ALA A 208 -4.81 -23.22 -24.34
C ALA A 208 -4.78 -22.50 -25.71
N LYS A 209 -5.55 -21.42 -25.88
CA LYS A 209 -5.55 -20.59 -27.09
C LYS A 209 -4.49 -19.48 -27.04
N GLN A 210 -3.92 -19.20 -25.87
CA GLN A 210 -2.96 -18.13 -25.69
C GLN A 210 -1.53 -18.60 -26.06
N PRO A 211 -0.70 -17.70 -26.64
CA PRO A 211 0.73 -17.95 -26.81
C PRO A 211 1.40 -18.33 -25.49
N LYS A 212 2.35 -19.29 -25.53
CA LYS A 212 3.09 -19.76 -24.34
C LYS A 212 3.88 -18.70 -23.57
N ASN A 213 4.05 -17.51 -24.17
CA ASN A 213 4.77 -16.40 -23.57
C ASN A 213 3.83 -15.39 -22.88
N GLU A 214 2.52 -15.65 -22.87
CA GLU A 214 1.55 -14.84 -22.13
C GLU A 214 1.43 -15.31 -20.69
N ILE A 215 1.16 -14.36 -19.79
CA ILE A 215 0.88 -14.65 -18.39
C ILE A 215 -0.50 -15.26 -18.31
N LEU A 216 -0.56 -16.55 -18.04
CA LEU A 216 -1.82 -17.28 -17.94
C LEU A 216 -2.52 -16.98 -16.61
N PRO A 217 -3.84 -16.75 -16.61
CA PRO A 217 -4.63 -16.62 -15.38
C PRO A 217 -4.65 -17.94 -14.59
N ASP A 218 -4.80 -17.81 -13.28
CA ASP A 218 -5.02 -18.96 -12.39
C ASP A 218 -6.23 -19.78 -12.86
N ILE A 219 -6.02 -21.09 -13.05
CA ILE A 219 -7.01 -22.06 -13.50
C ILE A 219 -8.03 -22.44 -12.40
N ASN A 220 -8.50 -21.46 -11.64
CA ASN A 220 -9.45 -21.64 -10.55
C ASN A 220 -10.89 -21.34 -11.01
N ASN A 221 -11.88 -21.96 -10.38
CA ASN A 221 -13.26 -21.46 -10.47
C ASN A 221 -13.29 -20.09 -9.80
N SER A 222 -13.99 -19.11 -10.39
CA SER A 222 -14.10 -17.78 -9.82
C SER A 222 -15.45 -17.13 -10.06
N LEU A 223 -15.97 -16.48 -9.04
CA LEU A 223 -17.08 -15.56 -9.10
C LEU A 223 -16.56 -14.15 -8.83
N SER A 224 -16.76 -13.22 -9.74
CA SER A 224 -16.34 -11.81 -9.58
C SER A 224 -17.50 -10.85 -9.77
N TRP A 225 -17.45 -9.72 -9.06
CA TRP A 225 -18.41 -8.63 -9.20
C TRP A 225 -17.77 -7.32 -8.74
N THR A 226 -18.46 -6.21 -8.99
CA THR A 226 -18.11 -4.89 -8.47
C THR A 226 -19.22 -4.39 -7.56
N GLU A 227 -18.86 -3.83 -6.42
CA GLU A 227 -19.79 -3.19 -5.49
C GLU A 227 -19.12 -1.95 -4.89
N LYS A 228 -19.77 -0.78 -4.95
CA LYS A 228 -19.34 0.44 -4.26
C LYS A 228 -17.84 0.79 -4.39
N GLY A 229 -17.30 0.73 -5.61
CA GLY A 229 -15.90 1.11 -5.88
C GLY A 229 -14.86 0.05 -5.51
N VAL A 230 -15.29 -1.17 -5.17
CA VAL A 230 -14.40 -2.32 -4.99
C VAL A 230 -14.74 -3.45 -5.96
N SER A 231 -13.71 -4.13 -6.45
CA SER A 231 -13.83 -5.39 -7.16
C SER A 231 -13.69 -6.53 -6.17
N CYS A 232 -14.67 -7.43 -6.17
CA CYS A 232 -14.75 -8.56 -5.27
C CYS A 232 -14.64 -9.87 -6.06
N THR A 233 -13.97 -10.86 -5.48
CA THR A 233 -13.86 -12.18 -6.06
C THR A 233 -13.93 -13.26 -4.99
N ILE A 234 -14.69 -14.32 -5.27
CA ILE A 234 -14.61 -15.61 -4.60
C ILE A 234 -13.95 -16.59 -5.56
N SER A 235 -12.89 -17.28 -5.13
CA SER A 235 -12.19 -18.28 -5.95
C SER A 235 -12.05 -19.61 -5.23
N THR A 236 -12.12 -20.70 -5.97
CA THR A 236 -11.86 -22.05 -5.47
C THR A 236 -10.93 -22.83 -6.41
N ASN A 237 -10.24 -23.84 -5.89
CA ASN A 237 -9.52 -24.81 -6.74
C ASN A 237 -10.50 -25.54 -7.69
N PRO A 238 -10.03 -26.09 -8.84
CA PRO A 238 -10.88 -26.71 -9.86
C PRO A 238 -11.86 -27.75 -9.34
N GLU A 239 -11.35 -28.69 -8.53
CA GLU A 239 -12.11 -29.83 -7.99
C GLU A 239 -12.95 -29.48 -6.74
N ASN A 240 -13.08 -28.20 -6.41
CA ASN A 240 -13.82 -27.79 -5.23
C ASN A 240 -15.32 -28.11 -5.42
N PRO A 241 -16.00 -28.69 -4.42
CA PRO A 241 -17.41 -29.06 -4.54
C PRO A 241 -18.37 -27.86 -4.58
N LEU A 242 -17.92 -26.64 -4.24
CA LEU A 242 -18.79 -25.46 -4.21
C LEU A 242 -19.30 -25.13 -5.62
N THR A 243 -20.61 -25.00 -5.75
CA THR A 243 -21.26 -24.59 -7.00
C THR A 243 -21.23 -23.08 -7.19
N LYS A 244 -21.49 -22.63 -8.42
CA LYS A 244 -21.71 -21.21 -8.73
C LYS A 244 -22.79 -20.60 -7.83
N GLU A 245 -23.90 -21.30 -7.63
CA GLU A 245 -25.04 -20.84 -6.84
C GLU A 245 -24.66 -20.68 -5.36
N GLU A 246 -23.86 -21.59 -4.82
CA GLU A 246 -23.33 -21.49 -3.45
C GLU A 246 -22.36 -20.31 -3.31
N MET A 247 -21.45 -20.12 -4.27
CA MET A 247 -20.56 -18.94 -4.29
C MET A 247 -21.37 -17.63 -4.34
N ILE A 248 -22.47 -17.58 -5.10
CA ILE A 248 -23.35 -16.40 -5.15
C ILE A 248 -24.03 -16.16 -3.79
N LYS A 249 -24.43 -17.22 -3.07
CA LYS A 249 -25.00 -17.07 -1.71
C LYS A 249 -23.98 -16.45 -0.75
N LEU A 250 -22.73 -16.94 -0.76
CA LEU A 250 -21.65 -16.37 0.04
C LEU A 250 -21.37 -14.91 -0.35
N ALA A 251 -21.33 -14.61 -1.64
CA ALA A 251 -21.02 -13.26 -2.14
C ALA A 251 -21.98 -12.19 -1.61
N LYS A 252 -23.27 -12.52 -1.44
CA LYS A 252 -24.30 -11.60 -0.93
C LYS A 252 -24.07 -11.13 0.50
N THR A 253 -23.37 -11.91 1.31
CA THR A 253 -23.11 -11.62 2.74
C THR A 253 -21.63 -11.41 3.04
N MET A 254 -20.75 -11.54 2.04
CA MET A 254 -19.30 -11.43 2.18
C MET A 254 -18.82 -10.03 2.56
N ILE A 255 -19.50 -8.98 2.11
CA ILE A 255 -19.05 -7.60 2.34
C ILE A 255 -19.83 -6.99 3.50
N LYS A 256 -19.08 -6.58 4.54
CA LYS A 256 -19.63 -5.76 5.61
C LYS A 256 -19.83 -4.34 5.08
N LYS A 257 -21.07 -3.88 5.12
CA LYS A 257 -21.49 -2.55 4.66
C LYS A 257 -21.26 -1.47 5.71
#